data_AF-A0A7X6VYF3-F1
#
_entry.id   AF-A0A7X6VYF3-F1
#
_cell.length_a   1.000
_cell.length_b   1.000
_cell.length_c   1.000
_cell.angle_alpha   90.00
_cell.angle_beta   90.00
_cell.angle_gamma   90.00
#
_symmetry.space_group_name_H-M   'P 1'
#
loop_
_entity.id
_entity.type
_entity.pdbx_description
1 polymer ?
#
loop_
_entity_poly.entity_id
_entity_poly.type
_entity_poly.pdbx_seq_one_letter_code
_entity_poly.pdbx_strand_id
1 'polypeptide(L)'
;MNGGAWIHTEITKVDLLYRNLDQVERTIREASEGVVQFDYLQQPPYGFPSVIYLAEVHACVPLHDPHGRVARLKEQVAVYPPKLKARLVQDFLWLAEFTLLYARGFAAVSDIYNTAGCLTRVAMCLTQALFALNERYFITDKTALAEMAAFPLAPPSYSEELARILSHPGATTGELCASVDALTALWQSVVALAGGLYQPRFAL
;
A
#
# COMPACT_ATOMS: atom_id res chain seq x y z
N MET A 1 -13.03 -2.54 -10.24
CA MET A 1 -14.13 -1.54 -10.22
C MET A 1 -15.18 -1.94 -11.25
N ASN A 2 -16.50 -1.85 -10.97
CA ASN A 2 -17.53 -2.27 -11.94
C ASN A 2 -18.15 -1.09 -12.71
N GLY A 3 -17.91 0.15 -12.27
CA GLY A 3 -18.39 1.37 -12.88
C GLY A 3 -18.43 2.50 -11.85
N GLY A 4 -18.73 3.71 -12.32
CA GLY A 4 -18.87 4.87 -11.46
C GLY A 4 -19.08 6.16 -12.24
N ALA A 5 -19.26 7.26 -11.53
CA ALA A 5 -19.39 8.59 -12.10
C ALA A 5 -18.88 9.65 -11.11
N TRP A 6 -18.22 10.68 -11.64
CA TRP A 6 -17.98 11.90 -10.89
C TRP A 6 -19.14 12.85 -11.13
N ILE A 7 -19.88 13.15 -10.05
CA ILE A 7 -21.06 14.00 -10.08
C ILE A 7 -20.71 15.31 -9.40
N HIS A 8 -20.95 16.43 -10.06
CA HIS A 8 -20.86 17.75 -9.44
C HIS A 8 -22.26 18.13 -8.96
N THR A 9 -22.39 18.35 -7.66
CA THR A 9 -23.59 18.94 -7.06
C THR A 9 -23.35 20.44 -6.88
N GLU A 10 -24.38 21.20 -6.51
CA GLU A 10 -24.24 22.64 -6.23
C GLU A 10 -23.25 22.94 -5.09
N ILE A 11 -23.01 21.98 -4.19
CA ILE A 11 -22.23 22.19 -2.97
C ILE A 11 -20.87 21.47 -3.03
N THR A 12 -20.78 20.33 -3.72
CA THR A 12 -19.56 19.52 -3.73
C THR A 12 -19.48 18.51 -4.88
N LYS A 13 -18.29 17.96 -5.08
CA LYS A 13 -18.04 16.81 -5.95
C LYS A 13 -18.33 15.51 -5.20
N VAL A 14 -19.09 14.62 -5.83
CA VAL A 14 -19.41 13.27 -5.36
C VAL A 14 -18.75 12.25 -6.29
N ASP A 15 -18.07 11.26 -5.72
CA ASP A 15 -17.57 10.09 -6.44
C ASP A 15 -18.53 8.92 -6.21
N LEU A 16 -19.31 8.56 -7.23
CA LEU A 16 -20.26 7.46 -7.20
C LEU A 16 -19.60 6.21 -7.76
N LEU A 17 -19.61 5.12 -7.00
CA LEU A 17 -18.98 3.86 -7.38
C LEU A 17 -19.98 2.72 -7.37
N TYR A 18 -20.00 1.93 -8.44
CA TYR A 18 -20.72 0.66 -8.52
C TYR A 18 -19.80 -0.50 -8.17
N ARG A 19 -20.33 -1.40 -7.34
CA ARG A 19 -19.63 -2.58 -6.82
C ARG A 19 -20.53 -3.80 -6.95
N ASN A 20 -20.04 -4.83 -7.62
CA ASN A 20 -20.70 -6.13 -7.65
C ASN A 20 -20.51 -6.81 -6.29
N LEU A 21 -21.60 -7.13 -5.60
CA LEU A 21 -21.54 -7.71 -4.25
C LEU A 21 -20.91 -9.11 -4.24
N ASP A 22 -21.13 -9.93 -5.26
CA ASP A 22 -20.54 -11.28 -5.33
C ASP A 22 -19.01 -11.19 -5.48
N GLN A 23 -18.53 -10.18 -6.21
CA GLN A 23 -17.10 -9.87 -6.28
C GLN A 23 -16.55 -9.42 -4.93
N VAL A 24 -17.26 -8.54 -4.20
CA VAL A 24 -16.85 -8.09 -2.86
C VAL A 24 -16.78 -9.26 -1.89
N GLU A 25 -17.82 -10.09 -1.86
CA GLU A 25 -17.90 -11.31 -1.04
C GLU A 25 -16.75 -12.27 -1.34
N ARG A 26 -16.44 -12.50 -2.63
CA ARG A 26 -15.30 -13.32 -3.03
C ARG A 26 -13.98 -12.73 -2.55
N THR A 27 -13.76 -11.43 -2.77
CA THR A 27 -12.52 -10.75 -2.37
C THR A 27 -12.29 -10.83 -0.85
N ILE A 28 -13.35 -10.71 -0.04
CA ILE A 28 -13.25 -10.85 1.43
C ILE A 28 -12.85 -12.28 1.80
N ARG A 29 -13.47 -13.30 1.21
CA ARG A 29 -13.09 -14.70 1.43
C ARG A 29 -11.64 -14.97 1.02
N GLU A 30 -11.23 -14.51 -0.15
CA GLU A 30 -9.85 -14.63 -0.64
C GLU A 30 -8.85 -13.96 0.31
N ALA A 31 -9.15 -12.73 0.76
CA ALA A 31 -8.33 -12.00 1.70
C ALA A 31 -8.21 -12.73 3.06
N SER A 32 -9.28 -13.37 3.54
CA SER A 32 -9.21 -14.19 4.76
C SER A 32 -8.25 -15.37 4.65
N GLU A 33 -8.01 -15.85 3.43
CA GLU A 33 -7.02 -16.89 3.11
C GLU A 33 -5.65 -16.32 2.72
N GLY A 34 -5.46 -15.00 2.83
CA GLY A 34 -4.21 -14.32 2.46
C GLY A 34 -4.01 -14.17 0.95
N VAL A 35 -5.08 -14.25 0.14
CA VAL A 35 -5.02 -14.02 -1.30
C VAL A 35 -5.31 -12.55 -1.60
N VAL A 36 -4.41 -11.90 -2.33
CA VAL A 36 -4.50 -10.49 -2.72
C VAL A 36 -4.29 -10.37 -4.22
N GLN A 37 -5.14 -9.60 -4.89
CA GLN A 37 -5.01 -9.26 -6.29
C GLN A 37 -4.54 -7.81 -6.42
N PHE A 38 -3.74 -7.53 -7.45
CA PHE A 38 -3.20 -6.20 -7.69
C PHE A 38 -3.35 -5.83 -9.16
N ASP A 39 -4.23 -4.87 -9.44
CA ASP A 39 -4.44 -4.38 -10.80
C ASP A 39 -3.70 -3.05 -10.98
N TYR A 40 -2.47 -3.11 -11.51
CA TYR A 40 -1.60 -1.95 -11.64
C TYR A 40 -2.18 -0.87 -12.58
N LEU A 41 -2.86 -1.27 -13.65
CA LEU A 41 -3.30 -0.35 -14.71
C LEU A 41 -4.60 0.38 -14.35
N GLN A 42 -5.33 -0.09 -13.34
CA GLN A 42 -6.65 0.41 -13.01
C GLN A 42 -6.66 1.85 -12.48
N GLN A 43 -5.62 2.27 -11.73
CA GLN A 43 -5.55 3.62 -11.13
C GLN A 43 -4.10 4.11 -10.97
N PRO A 44 -3.78 5.37 -11.27
CA PRO A 44 -2.51 5.95 -10.87
C PRO A 44 -2.50 6.30 -9.37
N PRO A 45 -1.33 6.38 -8.71
CA PRO A 45 0.00 6.10 -9.26
C PRO A 45 0.41 4.62 -9.21
N TYR A 46 -0.22 3.82 -8.34
CA TYR A 46 0.27 2.48 -8.03
C TYR A 46 -0.73 1.35 -8.29
N GLY A 47 -1.88 1.63 -8.89
CA GLY A 47 -2.88 0.61 -9.20
C GLY A 47 -3.93 0.44 -8.11
N PHE A 48 -4.59 -0.70 -8.16
CA PHE A 48 -5.72 -1.05 -7.32
C PHE A 48 -5.47 -2.39 -6.61
N PRO A 49 -4.98 -2.40 -5.36
CA PRO A 49 -4.93 -3.61 -4.54
C PRO A 49 -6.33 -4.02 -4.09
N SER A 50 -6.63 -5.31 -4.11
CA SER A 50 -7.95 -5.85 -3.74
C SER A 50 -8.33 -5.57 -2.28
N VAL A 51 -7.36 -5.24 -1.42
CA VAL A 51 -7.59 -4.80 -0.03
C VAL A 51 -8.48 -3.55 0.06
N ILE A 52 -8.54 -2.72 -0.99
CA ILE A 52 -9.42 -1.55 -1.04
C ILE A 52 -10.89 -1.96 -0.88
N TYR A 53 -11.31 -3.11 -1.41
CA TYR A 53 -12.68 -3.59 -1.21
C TYR A 53 -13.00 -3.84 0.28
N LEU A 54 -12.03 -4.37 1.04
CA LEU A 54 -12.18 -4.56 2.48
C LEU A 54 -12.22 -3.21 3.21
N ALA A 55 -11.37 -2.26 2.79
CA ALA A 55 -11.34 -0.91 3.34
C ALA A 55 -12.67 -0.16 3.11
N GLU A 56 -13.20 -0.22 1.90
CA GLU A 56 -14.49 0.38 1.52
C GLU A 56 -15.63 -0.20 2.37
N VAL A 57 -15.71 -1.53 2.51
CA VAL A 57 -16.72 -2.19 3.36
C VAL A 57 -16.53 -1.79 4.83
N HIS A 58 -15.29 -1.80 5.34
CA HIS A 58 -15.00 -1.45 6.73
C HIS A 58 -15.40 0.00 7.03
N ALA A 59 -15.15 0.94 6.11
CA ALA A 59 -15.42 2.36 6.30
C ALA A 59 -16.86 2.79 6.00
N CYS A 60 -17.59 2.08 5.13
CA CYS A 60 -18.88 2.57 4.64
C CYS A 60 -19.95 2.66 5.75
N VAL A 61 -20.86 3.62 5.61
CA VAL A 61 -22.08 3.72 6.43
C VAL A 61 -23.27 3.23 5.59
N PRO A 62 -23.97 2.15 5.98
CA PRO A 62 -25.14 1.68 5.24
C PRO A 62 -26.26 2.72 5.30
N LEU A 63 -26.67 3.23 4.15
CA LEU A 63 -27.84 4.13 4.02
C LEU A 63 -29.12 3.36 3.69
N HIS A 64 -28.99 2.23 3.01
CA HIS A 64 -30.10 1.35 2.64
C HIS A 64 -29.61 -0.10 2.54
N ASP A 65 -30.03 -0.96 3.47
CA ASP A 65 -29.64 -2.38 3.52
C ASP A 65 -30.79 -3.26 4.08
N PRO A 66 -31.93 -3.37 3.37
CA PRO A 66 -33.13 -4.06 3.87
C PRO A 66 -32.92 -5.56 4.11
N HIS A 67 -31.85 -6.14 3.56
CA HIS A 67 -31.52 -7.55 3.68
C HIS A 67 -30.28 -7.81 4.56
N GLY A 68 -29.71 -6.78 5.19
CA GLY A 68 -28.54 -6.90 6.06
C GLY A 68 -27.28 -7.41 5.36
N ARG A 69 -27.18 -7.28 4.03
CA ARG A 69 -26.04 -7.80 3.26
C ARG A 69 -24.77 -7.00 3.58
N VAL A 70 -24.86 -5.68 3.61
CA VAL A 70 -23.71 -4.81 3.92
C VAL A 70 -23.31 -5.00 5.38
N ALA A 71 -24.27 -5.06 6.30
CA ALA A 71 -24.00 -5.33 7.72
C ALA A 71 -23.18 -6.62 7.91
N ARG A 72 -23.58 -7.72 7.26
CA ARG A 72 -22.86 -8.99 7.30
C ARG A 72 -21.44 -8.93 6.70
N LEU A 73 -21.22 -8.09 5.67
CA LEU A 73 -19.88 -7.90 5.11
C LEU A 73 -18.99 -7.10 6.07
N LYS A 74 -19.55 -6.08 6.73
CA LYS A 74 -18.83 -5.30 7.75
C LYS A 74 -18.35 -6.18 8.90
N GLU A 75 -19.18 -7.11 9.38
CA GLU A 75 -18.80 -8.09 10.41
C GLU A 75 -17.58 -8.92 9.99
N GLN A 76 -17.51 -9.35 8.72
CA GLN A 76 -16.41 -10.17 8.21
C GLN A 76 -15.08 -9.42 8.13
N VAL A 77 -15.10 -8.09 7.98
CA VAL A 77 -13.88 -7.26 7.88
C VAL A 77 -13.60 -6.47 9.16
N ALA A 78 -14.40 -6.63 10.21
CA ALA A 78 -14.24 -5.91 11.48
C ALA A 78 -12.91 -6.24 12.18
N VAL A 79 -12.41 -7.46 11.99
CA VAL A 79 -11.09 -7.89 12.46
C VAL A 79 -10.18 -8.10 11.26
N TYR A 80 -8.97 -7.54 11.32
CA TYR A 80 -8.00 -7.68 10.24
C TYR A 80 -7.54 -9.15 10.09
N PRO A 81 -7.66 -9.78 8.90
CA PRO A 81 -7.33 -11.20 8.77
C PRO A 81 -5.84 -11.48 9.01
N PRO A 82 -5.47 -12.39 9.93
CA PRO A 82 -4.06 -12.68 10.23
C PRO A 82 -3.27 -13.21 9.01
N LYS A 83 -3.90 -14.03 8.17
CA LYS A 83 -3.27 -14.54 6.92
C LYS A 83 -3.00 -13.41 5.92
N LEU A 84 -3.92 -12.44 5.81
CA LEU A 84 -3.72 -11.25 4.99
C LEU A 84 -2.53 -10.43 5.47
N LYS A 85 -2.45 -10.18 6.78
CA LYS A 85 -1.33 -9.46 7.40
C LYS A 85 0.00 -10.12 7.07
N ALA A 86 0.12 -11.42 7.35
CA ALA A 86 1.35 -12.17 7.10
C ALA A 86 1.72 -12.12 5.61
N ARG A 87 0.74 -12.32 4.71
CA ARG A 87 0.98 -12.27 3.27
C ARG A 87 1.49 -10.90 2.80
N LEU A 88 0.78 -9.83 3.16
CA LEU A 88 1.11 -8.48 2.71
C LEU A 88 2.49 -8.06 3.22
N VAL A 89 2.80 -8.32 4.50
CA VAL A 89 4.11 -8.01 5.07
C VAL A 89 5.22 -8.78 4.35
N GLN A 90 5.05 -10.09 4.17
CA GLN A 90 6.06 -10.93 3.51
C GLN A 90 6.29 -10.51 2.05
N ASP A 91 5.22 -10.37 1.27
CA ASP A 91 5.32 -10.12 -0.17
C ASP A 91 5.83 -8.71 -0.46
N PHE A 92 5.31 -7.68 0.23
CA PHE A 92 5.70 -6.31 -0.06
C PHE A 92 7.09 -5.95 0.48
N LEU A 93 7.51 -6.47 1.64
CA LEU A 93 8.89 -6.28 2.07
C LEU A 93 9.88 -7.02 1.16
N TRP A 94 9.49 -8.18 0.63
CA TRP A 94 10.30 -8.89 -0.37
C TRP A 94 10.36 -8.12 -1.70
N LEU A 95 9.24 -7.59 -2.19
CA LEU A 95 9.21 -6.79 -3.40
C LEU A 95 10.05 -5.51 -3.26
N ALA A 96 10.06 -4.89 -2.08
CA ALA A 96 10.93 -3.77 -1.77
C ALA A 96 12.41 -4.19 -1.81
N GLU A 97 12.78 -5.28 -1.14
CA GLU A 97 14.14 -5.87 -1.18
C GLU A 97 14.59 -6.11 -2.63
N PHE A 98 13.79 -6.84 -3.40
CA PHE A 98 14.08 -7.12 -4.80
C PHE A 98 14.22 -5.84 -5.63
N THR A 99 13.37 -4.84 -5.41
CA THR A 99 13.44 -3.58 -6.16
C THR A 99 14.69 -2.76 -5.80
N LEU A 100 15.09 -2.73 -4.52
CA LEU A 100 16.31 -2.06 -4.05
C LEU A 100 17.57 -2.65 -4.70
N LEU A 101 17.61 -3.97 -4.91
CA LEU A 101 18.71 -4.64 -5.62
C LEU A 101 18.93 -4.03 -7.01
N TYR A 102 17.86 -3.82 -7.78
CA TYR A 102 17.94 -3.19 -9.11
C TYR A 102 18.20 -1.69 -9.03
N ALA A 103 17.62 -1.01 -8.04
CA ALA A 103 17.81 0.43 -7.82
C ALA A 103 19.29 0.78 -7.68
N ARG A 104 20.08 -0.04 -6.95
CA ARG A 104 21.53 0.12 -6.82
C ARG A 104 22.24 0.05 -8.17
N GLY A 105 21.85 -0.89 -9.04
CA GLY A 105 22.40 -1.03 -10.39
C GLY A 105 22.11 0.17 -11.29
N PHE A 106 20.87 0.67 -11.27
CA PHE A 106 20.47 1.83 -12.06
C PHE A 106 21.13 3.12 -11.56
N ALA A 107 21.22 3.32 -10.24
CA ALA A 107 21.86 4.48 -9.65
C ALA A 107 23.36 4.57 -10.02
N ALA A 108 24.06 3.42 -10.01
CA ALA A 108 25.50 3.36 -10.33
C ALA A 108 25.85 3.90 -11.72
N VAL A 109 24.91 3.82 -12.68
CA VAL A 109 25.08 4.30 -14.06
C VAL A 109 24.33 5.60 -14.34
N SER A 110 23.91 6.34 -13.31
CA SER A 110 23.14 7.59 -13.43
C SER A 110 21.81 7.44 -14.18
N ASP A 111 21.17 6.27 -14.14
CA ASP A 111 19.85 6.07 -14.73
C ASP A 111 18.76 6.64 -13.82
N ILE A 112 18.46 7.93 -13.99
CA ILE A 112 17.48 8.67 -13.19
C ILE A 112 16.08 8.06 -13.32
N TYR A 113 15.67 7.67 -14.53
CA TYR A 113 14.32 7.18 -14.79
C TYR A 113 14.04 5.89 -14.02
N ASN A 114 14.93 4.90 -14.17
CA ASN A 114 14.74 3.62 -13.50
C ASN A 114 15.00 3.72 -11.99
N THR A 115 15.95 4.55 -11.55
CA THR A 115 16.17 4.77 -10.11
C THR A 115 14.93 5.38 -9.46
N ALA A 116 14.39 6.48 -10.00
CA ALA A 116 13.19 7.12 -9.45
C ALA A 116 11.96 6.19 -9.48
N GLY A 117 11.80 5.40 -10.55
CA GLY A 117 10.77 4.36 -10.63
C GLY A 117 10.91 3.29 -9.54
N CYS A 118 12.13 2.83 -9.27
CA CYS A 118 12.41 1.92 -8.17
C CYS A 118 12.10 2.53 -6.80
N LEU A 119 12.51 3.78 -6.53
CA LEU A 119 12.26 4.44 -5.25
C LEU A 119 10.76 4.56 -4.95
N THR A 120 9.96 5.01 -5.93
CA THR A 120 8.49 5.14 -5.78
C THR A 120 7.81 3.78 -5.62
N ARG A 121 8.28 2.74 -6.33
CA ARG A 121 7.80 1.37 -6.15
C ARG A 121 8.10 0.83 -4.75
N VAL A 122 9.31 1.05 -4.23
CA VAL A 122 9.68 0.67 -2.85
C VAL A 122 8.82 1.42 -1.85
N ALA A 123 8.59 2.72 -2.04
CA ALA A 123 7.70 3.52 -1.19
C ALA A 123 6.30 2.91 -1.10
N MET A 124 5.70 2.54 -2.23
CA MET A 124 4.40 1.85 -2.25
C MET A 124 4.43 0.52 -1.51
N CYS A 125 5.49 -0.28 -1.68
CA CYS A 125 5.63 -1.55 -0.98
C CYS A 125 5.70 -1.34 0.54
N LEU A 126 6.49 -0.37 1.00
CA LEU A 126 6.58 -0.03 2.42
C LEU A 126 5.24 0.48 2.97
N THR A 127 4.48 1.26 2.18
CA THR A 127 3.12 1.67 2.53
C THR A 127 2.21 0.46 2.77
N GLN A 128 2.14 -0.48 1.83
CA GLN A 128 1.29 -1.68 1.99
C GLN A 128 1.71 -2.52 3.21
N ALA A 129 3.03 -2.67 3.45
CA ALA A 129 3.54 -3.38 4.61
C ALA A 129 3.17 -2.68 5.93
N LEU A 130 3.34 -1.36 6.04
CA LEU A 130 3.01 -0.59 7.25
C LEU A 130 1.50 -0.62 7.56
N PHE A 131 0.64 -0.51 6.56
CA PHE A 131 -0.80 -0.67 6.75
C PHE A 131 -1.15 -2.06 7.31
N ALA A 132 -0.54 -3.12 6.76
CA ALA A 132 -0.74 -4.49 7.25
C ALA A 132 -0.20 -4.70 8.67
N LEU A 133 1.00 -4.18 8.99
CA LEU A 133 1.60 -4.27 10.33
C LEU A 133 0.69 -3.64 11.40
N ASN A 134 0.07 -2.51 11.06
CA ASN A 134 -0.87 -1.77 11.93
C ASN A 134 -2.31 -2.26 11.84
N GLU A 135 -2.59 -3.33 11.09
CA GLU A 135 -3.93 -3.89 10.91
C GLU A 135 -4.96 -2.85 10.44
N ARG A 136 -4.49 -1.92 9.59
CA ARG A 136 -5.31 -0.92 8.91
C ARG A 136 -5.48 -1.33 7.46
N TYR A 137 -6.71 -1.28 6.96
CA TYR A 137 -6.95 -1.50 5.54
C TYR A 137 -6.55 -0.26 4.74
N PHE A 138 -5.65 -0.44 3.78
CA PHE A 138 -5.30 0.61 2.83
C PHE A 138 -6.49 0.92 1.91
N ILE A 139 -6.87 2.19 1.83
CA ILE A 139 -7.99 2.65 0.98
C ILE A 139 -7.53 3.51 -0.19
N THR A 140 -6.52 4.37 0.00
CA THR A 140 -6.05 5.31 -1.02
C THR A 140 -4.66 5.86 -0.70
N ASP A 141 -3.89 6.17 -1.74
CA ASP A 141 -2.61 6.86 -1.59
C ASP A 141 -2.75 8.31 -1.11
N LYS A 142 -3.91 8.95 -1.34
CA LYS A 142 -4.12 10.39 -1.06
C LYS A 142 -3.87 10.77 0.39
N THR A 143 -4.21 9.88 1.32
CA THR A 143 -4.13 10.10 2.77
C THR A 143 -3.07 9.22 3.43
N ALA A 144 -2.46 8.29 2.69
CA ALA A 144 -1.60 7.24 3.23
C ALA A 144 -0.42 7.78 4.05
N LEU A 145 0.28 8.82 3.61
CA LEU A 145 1.41 9.39 4.35
C LEU A 145 0.98 10.00 5.70
N ALA A 146 -0.18 10.66 5.73
CA ALA A 146 -0.73 11.26 6.94
C ALA A 146 -1.25 10.19 7.91
N GLU A 147 -1.89 9.15 7.39
CA GLU A 147 -2.32 7.99 8.19
C GLU A 147 -1.12 7.26 8.81
N MET A 148 -0.09 6.96 8.02
CA MET A 148 1.13 6.30 8.50
C MET A 148 1.90 7.12 9.54
N ALA A 149 1.84 8.45 9.47
CA ALA A 149 2.45 9.30 10.50
C ALA A 149 1.77 9.15 11.88
N ALA A 150 0.53 8.67 11.92
CA ALA A 150 -0.23 8.41 13.15
C ALA A 150 -0.20 6.94 13.58
N PHE A 151 0.50 6.05 12.86
CA PHE A 151 0.56 4.63 13.17
C PHE A 151 1.38 4.35 14.44
N PRO A 152 0.89 3.47 15.34
CA PRO A 152 1.67 3.01 16.49
C PRO A 152 2.94 2.24 16.10
N LEU A 153 2.90 1.50 14.98
CA LEU A 153 4.03 0.73 14.46
C LEU A 153 4.55 1.37 13.17
N ALA A 154 5.43 2.36 13.30
CA ALA A 154 6.15 2.96 12.19
C ALA A 154 7.56 3.40 12.65
N PRO A 155 8.56 3.42 11.77
CA PRO A 155 9.86 4.03 12.10
C PRO A 155 9.68 5.51 12.49
N PRO A 156 10.46 6.02 13.45
CA PRO A 156 10.46 7.45 13.77
C PRO A 156 10.71 8.29 12.52
N SER A 157 9.96 9.39 12.35
CA SER A 157 10.08 10.29 11.19
C SER A 157 9.95 9.61 9.82
N TYR A 158 9.31 8.43 9.73
CA TYR A 158 9.18 7.67 8.48
C TYR A 158 8.64 8.52 7.32
N SER A 159 7.52 9.22 7.52
CA SER A 159 6.88 10.00 6.46
C SER A 159 7.73 11.20 6.04
N GLU A 160 8.47 11.81 6.98
CA GLU A 160 9.37 12.95 6.71
C GLU A 160 10.57 12.49 5.89
N GLU A 161 11.18 11.38 6.28
CA GLU A 161 12.35 10.81 5.60
C GLU A 161 11.99 10.31 4.20
N LEU A 162 10.86 9.64 4.04
CA LEU A 162 10.37 9.22 2.74
C LEU A 162 10.10 10.43 1.82
N ALA A 163 9.46 11.48 2.34
CA ALA A 163 9.21 12.71 1.59
C ALA A 163 10.53 13.39 1.18
N ARG A 164 11.52 13.43 2.09
CA ARG A 164 12.86 13.96 1.81
C ARG A 164 13.52 13.23 0.63
N ILE A 165 13.56 11.90 0.66
CA ILE A 165 14.14 11.05 -0.39
C ILE A 165 13.44 11.30 -1.74
N LEU A 166 12.11 11.31 -1.75
CA LEU A 166 11.33 11.43 -3.00
C LEU A 166 11.26 12.86 -3.54
N SER A 167 11.51 13.88 -2.72
CA SER A 167 11.49 15.28 -3.17
C SER A 167 12.63 15.62 -4.13
N HIS A 168 13.77 14.96 -3.97
CA HIS A 168 14.93 15.10 -4.85
C HIS A 168 15.78 13.83 -4.86
N PRO A 169 15.42 12.81 -5.67
CA PRO A 169 16.16 11.56 -5.75
C PRO A 169 17.63 11.70 -6.17
N GLY A 170 17.95 12.75 -6.94
CA GLY A 170 19.31 13.05 -7.42
C GLY A 170 19.40 13.26 -8.93
N ALA A 171 20.46 13.93 -9.36
CA ALA A 171 20.83 14.17 -10.77
C ALA A 171 22.18 13.54 -11.16
N THR A 172 22.93 13.03 -10.19
CA THR A 172 24.23 12.39 -10.38
C THR A 172 24.26 10.97 -9.80
N THR A 173 25.20 10.13 -10.25
CA THR A 173 25.41 8.79 -9.65
C THR A 173 25.53 8.87 -8.12
N GLY A 174 26.28 9.84 -7.59
CA GLY A 174 26.47 9.99 -6.14
C GLY A 174 25.17 10.27 -5.39
N GLU A 175 24.36 11.20 -5.89
CA GLU A 175 23.07 11.55 -5.26
C GLU A 175 22.06 10.41 -5.37
N LEU A 176 21.98 9.74 -6.53
CA LEU A 176 21.07 8.61 -6.74
C LEU A 176 21.43 7.44 -5.82
N CYS A 177 22.72 7.09 -5.71
CA CYS A 177 23.18 6.07 -4.77
C CYS A 177 22.83 6.44 -3.32
N ALA A 178 23.03 7.70 -2.93
CA ALA A 178 22.68 8.17 -1.58
C ALA A 178 21.18 8.05 -1.30
N SER A 179 20.30 8.33 -2.28
CA SER A 179 18.86 8.15 -2.14
C SER A 179 18.46 6.67 -2.04
N VAL A 180 19.12 5.77 -2.78
CA VAL A 180 18.91 4.33 -2.67
C VAL A 180 19.37 3.80 -1.31
N ASP A 181 20.50 4.27 -0.80
CA ASP A 181 21.02 3.87 0.52
C ASP A 181 20.09 4.37 1.65
N ALA A 182 19.62 5.61 1.57
CA ALA A 182 18.66 6.16 2.52
C ALA A 182 17.34 5.36 2.53
N LEU A 183 16.81 5.02 1.34
CA LEU A 183 15.60 4.23 1.25
C LEU A 183 15.81 2.76 1.69
N THR A 184 17.02 2.23 1.50
CA THR A 184 17.41 0.91 2.04
C THR A 184 17.37 0.94 3.57
N ALA A 185 17.94 1.97 4.21
CA ALA A 185 17.90 2.11 5.66
C ALA A 185 16.45 2.25 6.18
N LEU A 186 15.59 2.96 5.45
CA LEU A 186 14.17 3.08 5.78
C LEU A 186 13.46 1.72 5.66
N TRP A 187 13.72 0.95 4.60
CA TRP A 187 13.20 -0.42 4.45
C TRP A 187 13.64 -1.34 5.58
N GLN A 188 14.93 -1.34 5.94
CA GLN A 188 15.45 -2.12 7.08
C GLN A 188 14.75 -1.76 8.39
N SER A 189 14.45 -0.47 8.60
CA SER A 189 13.71 0.00 9.78
C SER A 189 12.27 -0.54 9.81
N VAL A 190 11.60 -0.67 8.67
CA VAL A 190 10.27 -1.32 8.59
C VAL A 190 10.39 -2.84 8.78
N VAL A 191 11.42 -3.48 8.22
CA VAL A 191 11.69 -4.92 8.44
C VAL A 191 11.85 -5.24 9.92
N ALA A 192 12.53 -4.39 10.68
CA ALA A 192 12.68 -4.56 12.13
C ALA A 192 11.33 -4.59 12.88
N LEU A 193 10.28 -3.95 12.35
CA LEU A 193 8.93 -3.97 12.91
C LEU A 193 8.16 -5.25 12.56
N ALA A 194 8.60 -6.03 11.57
CA ALA A 194 7.85 -7.18 11.08
C ALA A 194 7.81 -8.36 12.05
N GLY A 195 8.64 -8.37 13.10
CA GLY A 195 8.54 -9.34 14.20
C GLY A 195 8.57 -10.81 13.76
N GLY A 196 9.28 -11.13 12.68
CA GLY A 196 9.38 -12.48 12.11
C GLY A 196 8.36 -12.80 11.00
N LEU A 197 7.43 -11.89 10.68
CA LEU A 197 6.51 -12.01 9.54
C LEU A 197 7.21 -11.89 8.18
N TYR A 198 8.45 -11.41 8.17
CA TYR A 198 9.27 -11.31 6.96
C TYR A 198 10.49 -12.22 7.07
N GLN A 199 10.68 -13.04 6.05
CA GLN A 199 11.89 -13.82 5.82
C GLN A 199 12.60 -13.26 4.58
N PRO A 200 13.77 -12.63 4.73
CA PRO A 200 14.52 -12.10 3.59
C PRO A 200 15.00 -13.22 2.68
N ARG A 201 15.02 -12.97 1.38
CA ARG A 201 15.58 -13.92 0.40
C ARG A 201 16.96 -13.51 -0.07
N PHE A 202 17.31 -12.24 0.12
CA PHE A 202 18.61 -11.67 -0.21
C PHE A 202 19.26 -11.09 1.06
N ALA A 203 20.60 -11.06 1.10
CA ALA A 203 21.32 -10.34 2.14
C ALA A 203 21.68 -8.94 1.61
N LEU A 204 20.80 -7.96 1.83
CA LEU A 204 20.95 -6.57 1.36
C LEU A 204 21.50 -5.60 2.41
#